data_AF-A0A671NJA3-F1
#
_entry.id   AF-A0A671NJA3-F1
#
_cell.length_a   1.000
_cell.length_b   1.000
_cell.length_c   1.000
_cell.angle_alpha   90.00
_cell.angle_beta   90.00
_cell.angle_gamma   90.00
#
_symmetry.space_group_name_H-M   'P 1'
#
loop_
_entity.id
_entity.type
_entity.pdbx_description
1 polymer ?
#
loop_
_entity_poly.entity_id
_entity_poly.type
_entity_poly.pdbx_seq_one_letter_code
_entity_poly.pdbx_strand_id
1 'polypeptide(L)'
;AKRLLCGGHLATKQKLHSWVSGGYHGHGYHCHDVTLLCQYIHGNTEDKIQQMQWTWQNESSKCEIMVFSMDHGLSLHDTFLKDRVSFSKSSPPIYEASIIIKDVKMSDQGVYSCAYTTFPSGSHTGQTTLTVLEGTILDRVCVLVVGY
;
A
#
# COMPACT_ATOMS: atom_id res chain seq x y z
N ALA A 1 -31.28 30.60 -0.17
CA ALA A 1 -30.29 30.17 -1.19
C ALA A 1 -28.93 30.75 -0.83
N LYS A 2 -28.08 29.98 -0.15
CA LYS A 2 -26.66 30.32 0.03
C LYS A 2 -25.86 29.45 -0.93
N ARG A 3 -25.28 30.07 -1.96
CA ARG A 3 -24.24 29.45 -2.77
C ARG A 3 -23.03 29.24 -1.88
N LEU A 4 -22.66 27.99 -1.59
CA LEU A 4 -21.29 27.66 -1.21
C LEU A 4 -20.53 27.37 -2.51
N LEU A 5 -19.62 28.26 -2.85
CA LEU A 5 -18.50 27.93 -3.72
C LEU A 5 -17.46 27.23 -2.83
N CYS A 6 -17.14 25.97 -3.13
CA CYS A 6 -15.86 25.39 -2.78
C CYS A 6 -15.12 25.13 -4.09
N GLY A 7 -14.23 26.07 -4.45
CA GLY A 7 -13.08 25.73 -5.28
C GLY A 7 -12.09 24.92 -4.46
N GLY A 8 -11.33 24.03 -5.10
CA GLY A 8 -10.20 23.37 -4.47
C GLY A 8 -9.79 22.06 -5.12
N HIS A 9 -8.71 22.13 -5.91
CA HIS A 9 -7.78 21.05 -6.25
C HIS A 9 -8.30 19.82 -7.02
N LEU A 10 -8.08 19.81 -8.33
CA LEU A 10 -7.63 18.57 -8.98
C LEU A 10 -6.22 18.26 -8.44
N ALA A 11 -6.11 17.55 -7.32
CA ALA A 11 -4.86 16.98 -6.85
C ALA A 11 -4.95 15.46 -6.91
N THR A 12 -4.78 14.88 -8.10
CA THR A 12 -4.65 13.43 -8.26
C THR A 12 -3.41 13.14 -9.09
N LYS A 13 -2.34 12.68 -8.45
CA LYS A 13 -1.18 12.05 -9.13
C LYS A 13 -0.84 10.64 -8.62
N GLN A 14 -1.58 10.12 -7.64
CA GLN A 14 -1.46 8.73 -7.17
C GLN A 14 -2.84 8.21 -6.78
N LYS A 15 -3.10 6.94 -7.10
CA LYS A 15 -4.31 6.24 -6.72
C LYS A 15 -3.94 5.12 -5.75
N LEU A 16 -4.49 5.19 -4.54
CA LEU A 16 -4.42 4.10 -3.58
C LEU A 16 -5.82 3.60 -3.26
N HIS A 17 -5.93 2.29 -3.20
CA HIS A 17 -7.05 1.55 -2.66
C HIS A 17 -6.51 0.23 -2.13
N SER A 18 -7.05 -0.30 -1.04
CA SER A 18 -6.72 -1.63 -0.55
C SER A 18 -7.78 -2.65 -0.94
N TRP A 19 -7.39 -3.89 -1.24
CA TRP A 19 -8.32 -5.00 -1.46
C TRP A 19 -7.89 -6.21 -0.65
N VAL A 20 -8.88 -6.94 -0.14
CA VAL A 20 -8.66 -8.18 0.61
C VAL A 20 -8.89 -9.35 -0.33
N SER A 21 -7.86 -10.18 -0.52
CA SER A 21 -7.99 -11.43 -1.26
C SER A 21 -8.31 -12.55 -0.28
N GLY A 22 -9.57 -12.99 -0.25
CA GLY A 22 -10.02 -14.15 0.53
C GLY A 22 -10.14 -15.40 -0.34
N GLY A 23 -9.68 -16.55 0.17
CA GLY A 23 -9.82 -17.83 -0.50
C GLY A 23 -9.92 -18.98 0.49
N TYR A 24 -10.77 -19.96 0.18
CA TYR A 24 -10.75 -21.26 0.84
C TYR A 24 -9.66 -22.10 0.18
N HIS A 25 -8.71 -22.61 0.96
CA HIS A 25 -7.81 -23.67 0.51
C HIS A 25 -8.17 -24.94 1.27
N GLY A 26 -8.10 -26.11 0.62
CA GLY A 26 -8.71 -27.38 1.04
C GLY A 26 -8.35 -27.96 2.43
N HIS A 27 -7.63 -27.21 3.27
CA HIS A 27 -7.31 -27.55 4.66
C HIS A 27 -7.86 -26.54 5.69
N GLY A 28 -8.57 -25.48 5.26
CA GLY A 28 -9.20 -24.49 6.14
C GLY A 28 -9.31 -23.08 5.56
N TYR A 29 -9.98 -22.19 6.28
CA TYR A 29 -9.84 -20.75 6.06
C TYR A 29 -8.44 -20.31 6.50
N HIS A 30 -7.69 -19.68 5.58
CA HIS A 30 -6.45 -18.98 5.89
C HIS A 30 -6.75 -17.52 6.23
N CYS A 31 -6.04 -16.94 7.20
CA CYS A 31 -6.11 -15.50 7.48
C CYS A 31 -5.74 -14.72 6.22
N HIS A 32 -6.44 -13.63 5.97
CA HIS A 32 -6.50 -12.99 4.66
C HIS A 32 -5.20 -12.30 4.28
N ASP A 33 -4.81 -12.44 3.02
CA ASP A 33 -3.80 -11.59 2.39
C ASP A 33 -4.44 -10.24 2.03
N VAL A 34 -3.69 -9.17 2.19
CA VAL A 34 -4.11 -7.83 1.79
C VAL A 34 -3.22 -7.32 0.68
N THR A 35 -3.86 -6.83 -0.38
CA THR A 35 -3.18 -6.10 -1.44
C THR A 35 -3.38 -4.60 -1.21
N LEU A 36 -2.27 -3.88 -1.00
CA LEU A 36 -2.25 -2.42 -0.97
C LEU A 36 -1.90 -1.92 -2.37
N LEU A 37 -2.85 -1.29 -3.06
CA LEU A 37 -2.56 -0.74 -4.38
C LEU A 37 -1.77 0.55 -4.27
N CYS A 38 -0.78 0.67 -5.13
CA CYS A 38 -0.11 1.93 -5.38
C CYS A 38 0.22 2.07 -6.86
N GLN A 39 -0.50 2.99 -7.51
CA GLN A 39 -0.26 3.33 -8.89
C GLN A 39 0.11 4.81 -9.02
N TYR A 40 1.22 5.07 -9.70
CA TYR A 40 1.56 6.42 -10.13
C TYR A 40 0.73 6.77 -11.37
N ILE A 41 -0.12 7.79 -11.25
CA ILE A 41 -0.92 8.27 -12.38
C ILE A 41 -0.20 9.47 -12.97
N HIS A 42 0.30 9.27 -14.19
CA HIS A 42 1.06 10.26 -14.91
C HIS A 42 0.19 11.46 -15.27
N GLY A 43 0.53 12.64 -14.75
CA GLY A 43 -0.11 13.90 -15.14
C GLY A 43 0.66 14.67 -16.22
N ASN A 44 1.96 14.41 -16.39
CA ASN A 44 2.84 15.07 -17.37
C ASN A 44 3.79 14.05 -17.98
N THR A 45 3.75 13.86 -19.31
CA THR A 45 4.59 12.94 -20.11
C THR A 45 6.10 13.02 -19.84
N GLU A 46 6.61 14.12 -19.28
CA GLU A 46 8.03 14.34 -19.03
C GLU A 46 8.54 13.76 -17.70
N ASP A 47 7.66 13.44 -16.75
CA ASP A 47 8.07 12.97 -15.42
C ASP A 47 8.77 11.59 -15.50
N LYS A 48 10.02 11.52 -15.03
CA LYS A 48 10.77 10.27 -14.92
C LYS A 48 10.80 9.80 -13.47
N ILE A 49 10.29 8.60 -13.22
CA ILE A 49 10.38 7.97 -11.89
C ILE A 49 11.84 7.57 -11.64
N GLN A 50 12.38 8.06 -10.53
CA GLN A 50 13.73 7.76 -10.04
C GLN A 50 13.69 6.67 -8.97
N GLN A 51 12.69 6.75 -8.09
CA GLN A 51 12.57 5.89 -6.92
C GLN A 51 11.12 5.66 -6.54
N MET A 52 10.85 4.49 -5.97
CA MET A 52 9.62 4.13 -5.27
C MET A 52 9.97 3.65 -3.86
N GLN A 53 9.15 4.00 -2.88
CA GLN A 53 9.33 3.57 -1.49
C GLN A 53 7.99 3.26 -0.82
N TRP A 54 8.00 2.24 0.03
CA TRP A 54 6.91 1.96 0.96
C TRP A 54 7.38 2.17 2.39
N THR A 55 6.55 2.85 3.17
CA THR A 55 6.75 3.05 4.60
C THR A 55 5.51 2.66 5.37
N TRP A 56 5.69 2.28 6.62
CA TRP A 56 4.61 2.03 7.56
C TRP A 56 4.82 2.84 8.82
N GLN A 57 3.72 3.32 9.41
CA GLN A 57 3.73 3.94 10.71
C GLN A 57 2.44 3.69 11.47
N ASN A 58 2.55 3.64 12.79
CA ASN A 58 1.44 3.75 13.71
C ASN A 58 1.77 4.84 14.76
N GLU A 59 1.02 4.90 15.86
CA GLU A 59 1.24 5.91 16.90
C GLU A 59 2.58 5.76 17.64
N SER A 60 3.17 4.57 17.65
CA SER A 60 4.35 4.25 18.46
C SER A 60 5.62 4.00 17.66
N SER A 61 5.52 3.76 16.35
CA SER A 61 6.62 3.26 15.53
C SER A 61 6.46 3.63 14.06
N LYS A 62 7.59 3.70 13.37
CA LYS A 62 7.69 3.91 11.93
C LYS A 62 8.82 3.07 11.37
N CYS A 63 8.63 2.50 10.19
CA CYS A 63 9.68 1.82 9.45
C CYS A 63 9.56 2.06 7.94
N GLU A 64 10.70 1.92 7.26
CA GLU A 64 10.76 1.77 5.82
C GLU A 64 10.63 0.28 5.50
N ILE A 65 9.68 -0.08 4.63
CA ILE A 65 9.42 -1.47 4.27
C ILE A 65 10.36 -1.88 3.15
N MET A 66 10.37 -1.07 2.08
CA MET A 66 11.15 -1.35 0.89
C MET A 66 11.39 -0.08 0.07
N VAL A 67 12.47 -0.10 -0.69
CA VAL A 67 12.80 0.92 -1.68
C VAL A 67 13.19 0.25 -2.98
N PHE A 68 12.69 0.77 -4.09
CA PHE A 68 13.17 0.45 -5.42
C PHE A 68 13.75 1.70 -6.05
N SER A 69 15.02 1.67 -6.46
CA SER A 69 15.61 2.72 -7.29
C SER A 69 16.06 2.17 -8.64
N MET A 70 16.09 3.04 -9.65
CA MET A 70 16.55 2.66 -10.99
C MET A 70 18.02 2.21 -11.00
N ASP A 71 18.85 2.80 -10.14
CA ASP A 71 20.30 2.57 -10.10
C ASP A 71 20.71 1.37 -9.21
N HIS A 72 19.88 1.03 -8.22
CA HIS A 72 20.21 0.03 -7.19
C HIS A 72 19.23 -1.14 -7.12
N GLY A 73 18.11 -1.08 -7.85
CA GLY A 73 17.08 -2.11 -7.80
C GLY A 73 16.30 -2.11 -6.49
N LEU A 74 15.73 -3.27 -6.14
CA LEU A 74 14.91 -3.47 -4.94
C LEU A 74 15.76 -3.73 -3.70
N SER A 75 15.49 -2.97 -2.64
CA SER A 75 15.98 -3.19 -1.28
C SER A 75 14.79 -3.44 -0.35
N LEU A 76 14.78 -4.60 0.32
CA LEU A 76 13.82 -4.94 1.38
C LEU A 76 14.47 -4.72 2.74
N HIS A 77 13.80 -3.99 3.63
CA HIS A 77 14.30 -3.71 4.97
C HIS A 77 13.90 -4.80 5.97
N ASP A 78 14.74 -5.01 6.97
CA ASP A 78 14.46 -5.94 8.07
C ASP A 78 13.43 -5.34 9.03
N THR A 79 12.16 -5.71 8.85
CA THR A 79 11.01 -5.18 9.59
C THR A 79 10.09 -6.31 10.06
N PHE A 80 9.06 -6.00 10.85
CA PHE A 80 8.04 -6.97 11.28
C PHE A 80 7.19 -7.55 10.11
N LEU A 81 7.33 -6.98 8.91
CA LEU A 81 6.71 -7.47 7.66
C LEU A 81 7.65 -8.35 6.82
N LYS A 82 8.88 -8.57 7.28
CA LYS A 82 9.85 -9.44 6.60
C LYS A 82 9.23 -10.80 6.31
N ASP A 83 9.55 -11.35 5.14
CA ASP A 83 9.04 -12.61 4.58
C ASP A 83 7.53 -12.65 4.27
N ARG A 84 6.78 -11.60 4.65
CA ARG A 84 5.33 -11.50 4.38
C ARG A 84 4.96 -10.45 3.35
N VAL A 85 5.88 -9.55 3.01
CA VAL A 85 5.66 -8.50 2.01
C VAL A 85 6.34 -8.83 0.69
N SER A 86 5.62 -8.62 -0.42
CA SER A 86 6.16 -8.72 -1.78
C SER A 86 5.35 -7.88 -2.76
N PHE A 87 5.86 -7.64 -3.97
CA PHE A 87 5.04 -7.05 -5.03
C PHE A 87 3.86 -7.96 -5.36
N SER A 88 2.69 -7.36 -5.62
CA SER A 88 1.49 -8.12 -6.00
C SER A 88 1.58 -8.77 -7.38
N LYS A 89 2.51 -8.28 -8.21
CA LYS A 89 2.85 -8.84 -9.54
C LYS A 89 4.33 -9.24 -9.54
N SER A 90 4.67 -10.31 -10.26
CA SER A 90 6.05 -10.83 -10.32
C SER A 90 7.04 -9.92 -11.05
N SER A 91 6.56 -9.14 -12.02
CA SER A 91 7.35 -8.17 -12.78
C SER A 91 6.50 -6.92 -13.03
N PRO A 92 6.22 -6.11 -11.99
CA PRO A 92 5.41 -4.93 -12.15
C PRO A 92 6.18 -3.86 -12.94
N PRO A 93 5.50 -3.07 -13.78
CA PRO A 93 6.09 -1.86 -14.30
C PRO A 93 6.36 -0.88 -13.16
N ILE A 94 7.35 0.01 -13.32
CA ILE A 94 7.78 0.92 -12.24
C ILE A 94 6.67 1.83 -11.69
N TYR A 95 5.64 2.14 -12.48
CA TYR A 95 4.50 2.96 -12.04
C TYR A 95 3.44 2.17 -11.26
N GLU A 96 3.61 0.86 -11.07
CA GLU A 96 2.66 -0.04 -10.40
C GLU A 96 3.35 -0.77 -9.24
N ALA A 97 3.42 -0.13 -8.08
CA ALA A 97 4.13 -0.62 -6.90
C ALA A 97 3.19 -1.25 -5.87
N SER A 98 2.11 -1.86 -6.34
CA SER A 98 1.15 -2.55 -5.49
C SER A 98 1.84 -3.71 -4.75
N ILE A 99 1.63 -3.83 -3.45
CA ILE A 99 2.22 -4.87 -2.59
C ILE A 99 1.15 -5.79 -2.02
N ILE A 100 1.54 -7.03 -1.75
CA ILE A 100 0.76 -7.99 -0.97
C ILE A 100 1.44 -8.22 0.38
N ILE A 101 0.62 -8.18 1.44
CA ILE A 101 1.02 -8.57 2.80
C ILE A 101 0.30 -9.88 3.10
N LYS A 102 1.09 -10.93 3.32
CA LYS A 102 0.58 -12.26 3.66
C LYS A 102 0.33 -12.42 5.14
N ASP A 103 -0.62 -13.30 5.47
CA ASP A 103 -0.94 -13.68 6.85
C ASP A 103 -1.12 -12.45 7.75
N VAL A 104 -2.04 -11.57 7.38
CA VAL A 104 -2.23 -10.28 8.07
C VAL A 104 -2.61 -10.47 9.54
N LYS A 105 -1.97 -9.69 10.40
CA LYS A 105 -2.11 -9.72 11.87
C LYS A 105 -2.64 -8.40 12.39
N MET A 106 -3.21 -8.41 13.59
CA MET A 106 -3.64 -7.19 14.29
C MET A 106 -2.51 -6.16 14.46
N SER A 107 -1.27 -6.63 14.64
CA SER A 107 -0.08 -5.78 14.73
C SER A 107 0.29 -5.06 13.43
N ASP A 108 -0.26 -5.49 12.28
CA ASP A 108 0.05 -4.89 10.99
C ASP A 108 -0.76 -3.62 10.74
N GLN A 109 -1.74 -3.33 11.59
CA GLN A 109 -2.54 -2.10 11.55
C GLN A 109 -1.65 -0.86 11.59
N GLY A 110 -1.95 0.09 10.71
CA GLY A 110 -1.24 1.35 10.62
C GLY A 110 -1.41 2.03 9.26
N VAL A 111 -0.74 3.16 9.11
CA VAL A 111 -0.74 3.95 7.88
C VAL A 111 0.41 3.48 7.00
N TYR A 112 0.08 2.97 5.82
CA TYR A 112 1.02 2.60 4.79
C TYR A 112 1.13 3.75 3.78
N SER A 113 2.34 4.20 3.52
CA SER A 113 2.59 5.27 2.55
C SER A 113 3.46 4.77 1.41
N CYS A 114 2.98 4.95 0.19
CA CYS A 114 3.72 4.72 -1.03
C CYS A 114 4.16 6.06 -1.61
N ALA A 115 5.46 6.25 -1.81
CA ALA A 115 5.98 7.47 -2.42
C ALA A 115 6.77 7.18 -3.69
N TYR A 116 6.55 8.00 -4.70
CA TYR A 116 7.30 8.02 -5.95
C TYR A 116 8.10 9.32 -6.02
N THR A 117 9.41 9.20 -6.17
CA THR A 117 10.28 10.34 -6.46
C THR A 117 10.42 10.45 -7.96
N THR A 118 10.01 11.59 -8.51
CA THR A 118 10.06 11.88 -9.95
C THR A 118 10.90 13.12 -10.21
N PHE A 119 11.49 13.19 -11.40
CA PHE A 119 12.17 14.39 -11.88
C PHE A 119 11.49 14.88 -13.18
N PRO A 120 11.17 16.17 -13.33
CA PRO A 120 11.44 17.27 -12.38
C PRO A 120 10.33 17.50 -11.33
N SER A 121 9.18 16.82 -11.43
CA SER A 121 8.00 17.11 -10.60
C SER A 121 8.14 16.82 -9.10
N GLY A 122 9.24 16.21 -8.67
CA GLY A 122 9.50 15.94 -7.26
C GLY A 122 8.79 14.70 -6.74
N SER A 123 8.53 14.67 -5.43
CA SER A 123 7.94 13.50 -4.77
C SER A 123 6.42 13.58 -4.75
N HIS A 124 5.79 12.46 -5.03
CA HIS A 124 4.37 12.23 -4.85
C HIS A 124 4.23 11.17 -3.77
N THR A 125 3.34 11.36 -2.79
CA THR A 125 3.09 10.38 -1.74
C THR A 125 1.59 10.17 -1.58
N GLY A 126 1.20 8.91 -1.53
CA GLY A 126 -0.16 8.53 -1.26
C GLY A 126 -0.20 7.50 -0.16
N GLN A 127 -1.28 7.53 0.60
CA GLN A 127 -1.40 6.79 1.85
C GLN A 127 -2.68 5.97 1.83
N THR A 128 -2.64 4.85 2.53
CA THR A 128 -3.81 4.07 2.88
C THR A 128 -3.62 3.53 4.28
N THR A 129 -4.69 3.42 5.04
CA THR A 129 -4.60 2.82 6.37
C THR A 129 -5.13 1.41 6.33
N LEU A 130 -4.36 0.51 6.90
CA LEU A 130 -4.78 -0.85 7.17
C LEU A 130 -5.46 -0.89 8.54
N THR A 131 -6.78 -1.04 8.57
CA THR A 131 -7.51 -1.40 9.80
C THR A 131 -7.71 -2.91 9.83
N VAL A 132 -7.40 -3.57 10.94
CA VAL A 132 -7.60 -5.01 11.12
C VAL A 132 -8.72 -5.23 12.13
N LEU A 133 -9.85 -5.78 11.71
CA LEU A 133 -10.96 -6.10 12.61
C LEU A 133 -11.04 -7.60 12.86
N GLU A 134 -11.21 -8.00 14.11
CA GLU A 134 -11.52 -9.38 14.46
C GLU A 134 -13.00 -9.69 14.13
N GLY A 135 -13.22 -10.60 13.19
CA GLY A 135 -14.52 -11.16 12.87
C GLY A 135 -14.58 -12.63 13.26
N THR A 136 -15.59 -13.02 14.04
CA THR A 136 -15.87 -14.42 14.33
C THR A 136 -16.82 -14.97 13.26
N ILE A 137 -16.32 -15.85 12.39
CA ILE A 137 -17.19 -16.70 11.57
C ILE A 137 -16.89 -18.13 11.98
N LEU A 138 -17.86 -18.78 12.65
CA LEU A 138 -17.89 -20.21 12.97
C LEU A 138 -16.52 -20.75 13.44
N ASP A 139 -16.10 -20.32 14.64
CA ASP A 139 -14.87 -20.74 15.35
C ASP A 139 -13.53 -20.35 14.71
N ARG A 140 -13.47 -19.34 13.83
CA ARG A 140 -12.20 -18.78 13.33
C ARG A 140 -12.18 -17.25 13.32
N VAL A 141 -11.03 -16.68 13.70
CA VAL A 141 -10.74 -15.25 13.65
C VAL A 141 -10.43 -14.88 12.19
N CYS A 142 -11.37 -14.21 11.52
CA CYS A 142 -11.15 -13.63 10.20
C CYS A 142 -10.92 -12.13 10.35
N VAL A 143 -9.85 -11.63 9.76
CA VAL A 143 -9.51 -10.21 9.76
C VAL A 143 -10.28 -9.48 8.65
N LEU A 144 -11.16 -8.54 8.99
CA LEU A 144 -11.74 -7.62 8.00
C LEU A 144 -10.81 -6.40 7.85
N VAL A 145 -10.37 -6.16 6.62
CA VAL A 145 -9.48 -5.05 6.29
C VAL A 145 -10.23 -3.98 5.51
N VAL A 146 -10.21 -2.76 6.07
CA VAL A 146 -10.72 -1.55 5.41
C VAL A 146 -9.53 -0.64 5.17
N GLY A 147 -9.28 -0.32 3.90
CA GLY A 147 -8.41 0.79 3.52
C GLY A 147 -9.18 1.86 2.79
N TYR A 148 -8.80 3.09 3.10
CA TYR A 148 -9.34 4.35 2.58
C TYR A 148 -8.26 5.09 1.79
#